data_AF-A0A8W8NI63-F1
#
_entry.id   AF-A0A8W8NI63-F1
#
_cell.length_a   1.000
_cell.length_b   1.000
_cell.length_c   1.000
_cell.angle_alpha   90.00
_cell.angle_beta   90.00
_cell.angle_gamma   90.00
#
_symmetry.space_group_name_H-M   'P 1'
#
loop_
_entity.id
_entity.type
_entity.pdbx_description
1 polymer ?
#
loop_
_entity_poly.entity_id
_entity_poly.type
_entity_poly.pdbx_seq_one_letter_code
_entity_poly.pdbx_strand_id
1 'polypeptide(L)'
;MSGKRKSSKSNANTTSKKTRIKGHCEISVNSVFDDEAVLKKLTHFVEEELENGDSCECGDIKAYRRPFFHCMLSNLVQKKDFTANLQDEILDLNFVEKNNDLYKFHQSTEDLKVTKLPNLSAIRDVIYTSVREWIIKMTGIKLSTQVDMSCAMYRYTDVLSCHDDELDDRRVAFIYYLVPESWNEGDGGRLQLFSLDDNGEPKEIIKNLIPVQNSFVFFEVTPASFHQVEEVLTEDKTRLSISGWFHGPRIDRPSPYVEAPPTASQSVSIEEDDFYSWLNPQYLDSATQASIKETFVEESQIELSNFLQENMYEELASLLSGIDRSKWSNKGPPNKRNYMSIDVNELPDHVTKCLKFLQSDAFFLILSSLTGLKLHELAEVSDSEEEEEQTNQKGDSPRCHCEVRKWQHGSYTLVHDTDAETKHCALDAVLYIGCGDWQTENGGITSYIAKGEDEELLSVCPTPNSLALVYRDTETLKFVKHINARVNDTPNKGFMDISCVYYE
;
A
#
# COMPACT_ATOMS: atom_id res chain seq x y z
N MET A 1 36.50 -57.37 -26.47
CA MET A 1 37.33 -56.15 -26.32
C MET A 1 36.41 -55.00 -25.99
N SER A 2 36.82 -54.15 -25.03
CA SER A 2 36.52 -52.71 -24.87
C SER A 2 35.12 -52.18 -25.24
N GLY A 3 34.41 -51.43 -24.41
CA GLY A 3 34.80 -50.70 -23.21
C GLY A 3 33.63 -49.86 -22.70
N LYS A 4 33.69 -49.56 -21.41
CA LYS A 4 32.71 -48.83 -20.59
C LYS A 4 32.39 -47.42 -21.11
N ARG A 5 31.13 -47.00 -20.97
CA ARG A 5 30.79 -45.61 -20.61
C ARG A 5 29.92 -45.61 -19.36
N LYS A 6 30.45 -45.00 -18.31
CA LYS A 6 29.86 -44.80 -16.98
C LYS A 6 28.74 -43.76 -17.07
N SER A 7 27.57 -44.04 -16.50
CA SER A 7 26.66 -42.99 -16.04
C SER A 7 27.07 -42.58 -14.63
N SER A 8 27.36 -41.29 -14.46
CA SER A 8 27.59 -40.66 -13.17
C SER A 8 26.25 -40.49 -12.46
N LYS A 9 26.02 -41.25 -11.38
CA LYS A 9 24.98 -40.92 -10.39
C LYS A 9 25.43 -39.67 -9.64
N SER A 10 24.67 -38.60 -9.78
CA SER A 10 24.79 -37.39 -8.96
C SER A 10 24.50 -37.75 -7.50
N ASN A 11 25.38 -37.30 -6.61
CA ASN A 11 25.25 -37.45 -5.17
C ASN A 11 23.94 -36.82 -4.69
N ALA A 12 23.05 -37.65 -4.17
CA ALA A 12 22.01 -37.19 -3.26
C ALA A 12 22.71 -36.70 -2.00
N ASN A 13 22.83 -35.38 -1.83
CA ASN A 13 23.19 -34.78 -0.57
C ASN A 13 22.05 -35.07 0.42
N THR A 14 22.24 -36.10 1.24
CA THR A 14 21.51 -36.30 2.49
C THR A 14 21.75 -35.07 3.37
N THR A 15 20.83 -34.12 3.35
CA THR A 15 20.70 -33.10 4.39
C THR A 15 20.38 -33.82 5.69
N SER A 16 21.40 -33.95 6.54
CA SER A 16 21.23 -34.39 7.91
C SER A 16 20.28 -33.43 8.62
N LYS A 17 19.05 -33.89 8.92
CA LYS A 17 18.18 -33.21 9.88
C LYS A 17 18.92 -33.21 11.22
N LYS A 18 19.56 -32.09 11.57
CA LYS A 18 20.10 -31.86 12.91
C LYS A 18 18.93 -31.97 13.88
N THR A 19 18.99 -32.97 14.75
CA THR A 19 18.09 -33.14 15.89
C THR A 19 18.26 -31.92 16.79
N ARG A 20 17.36 -30.93 16.69
CA ARG A 20 17.32 -29.78 17.61
C ARG A 20 17.09 -30.31 19.02
N ILE A 21 18.04 -30.01 19.91
CA ILE A 21 18.02 -30.41 21.32
C ILE A 21 16.81 -29.73 21.97
N LYS A 22 15.89 -30.53 22.53
CA LYS A 22 14.87 -30.06 23.48
C LYS A 22 15.57 -29.58 24.75
N GLY A 23 15.84 -28.29 24.84
CA GLY A 23 16.38 -27.63 26.03
C GLY A 23 15.63 -26.34 26.30
N HIS A 24 15.47 -25.97 27.57
CA HIS A 24 14.97 -24.66 27.96
C HIS A 24 16.07 -23.62 27.69
N CYS A 25 15.76 -22.52 26.98
CA CYS A 25 16.73 -21.45 26.74
C CYS A 25 16.59 -20.41 27.86
N GLU A 26 17.53 -20.42 28.80
CA GLU A 26 17.62 -19.38 29.82
C GLU A 26 18.28 -18.13 29.19
N ILE A 27 17.63 -16.97 29.35
CA ILE A 27 18.08 -15.67 28.85
C ILE A 27 18.03 -14.63 29.96
N SER A 28 18.99 -13.70 29.95
CA SER A 28 18.96 -12.49 30.77
C SER A 28 18.51 -11.31 29.92
N VAL A 29 17.68 -10.46 30.52
CA VAL A 29 17.16 -9.24 29.89
C VAL A 29 17.96 -8.02 30.32
N ASN A 30 17.78 -6.90 29.63
CA ASN A 30 18.39 -5.63 29.98
C ASN A 30 18.10 -5.24 31.45
N SER A 31 19.12 -4.79 32.19
CA SER A 31 18.98 -4.42 33.61
C SER A 31 18.07 -3.22 33.85
N VAL A 32 17.70 -2.49 32.80
CA VAL A 32 16.81 -1.34 32.89
C VAL A 32 15.41 -1.69 33.41
N PHE A 33 14.99 -2.96 33.29
CA PHE A 33 13.74 -3.44 33.86
C PHE A 33 13.71 -3.41 35.40
N ASP A 34 14.89 -3.46 36.03
CA ASP A 34 15.07 -3.45 37.48
C ASP A 34 15.57 -2.09 38.01
N ASP A 35 15.80 -1.11 37.14
CA ASP A 35 16.29 0.22 37.51
C ASP A 35 15.12 1.17 37.82
N GLU A 36 14.77 1.24 39.11
CA GLU A 36 13.72 2.13 39.65
C GLU A 36 13.96 3.62 39.33
N ALA A 37 15.22 4.06 39.21
CA ALA A 37 15.52 5.46 38.89
C ALA A 37 15.21 5.75 37.41
N VAL A 38 15.53 4.82 36.51
CA VAL A 38 15.16 4.92 35.09
C VAL A 38 13.65 4.85 34.92
N LEU A 39 12.98 3.89 35.57
CA LEU A 39 11.53 3.76 35.52
C LEU A 39 10.84 5.05 35.99
N LYS A 40 11.23 5.59 37.14
CA LYS A 40 10.66 6.84 37.67
C LYS A 40 10.86 8.02 36.71
N LYS A 41 12.04 8.14 36.09
CA LYS A 41 12.33 9.19 35.12
C LYS A 41 11.46 9.06 33.86
N LEU A 42 11.25 7.84 33.36
CA LEU A 42 10.41 7.59 32.21
C LEU A 42 8.92 7.80 32.51
N THR A 43 8.43 7.35 33.67
CA THR A 43 7.05 7.61 34.10
C THR A 43 6.77 9.11 34.18
N HIS A 44 7.67 9.88 34.80
CA HIS A 44 7.56 11.34 34.85
C HIS A 44 7.62 11.99 33.44
N PHE A 45 8.41 11.42 32.53
CA PHE A 45 8.44 11.84 31.12
C PHE A 45 7.15 11.45 30.36
N VAL A 46 6.42 10.42 30.74
CA VAL A 46 5.12 10.12 30.12
C VAL A 46 4.03 11.04 30.69
N GLU A 47 4.06 11.33 32.00
CA GLU A 47 2.99 12.08 32.69
C GLU A 47 3.01 13.60 32.45
N GLU A 48 4.20 14.25 32.35
CA GLU A 48 4.28 15.71 32.34
C GLU A 48 4.47 16.33 30.95
N GLU A 49 3.37 16.58 30.22
CA GLU A 49 3.37 16.98 28.80
C GLU A 49 4.22 18.21 28.42
N LEU A 50 4.53 19.16 29.31
CA LEU A 50 4.97 20.51 28.90
C LEU A 50 6.36 20.98 29.38
N GLU A 51 7.00 20.36 30.38
CA GLU A 51 8.27 20.88 30.95
C GLU A 51 9.56 20.12 30.55
N ASN A 52 9.46 18.88 30.05
CA ASN A 52 10.61 17.95 29.92
C ASN A 52 11.19 17.77 28.50
N GLY A 53 10.79 18.61 27.54
CA GLY A 53 11.23 18.50 26.13
C GLY A 53 10.59 17.31 25.38
N ASP A 54 10.94 17.15 24.09
CA ASP A 54 10.28 16.18 23.19
C ASP A 54 10.86 14.75 23.27
N SER A 55 11.98 14.55 23.98
CA SER A 55 12.68 13.27 24.06
C SER A 55 13.35 13.04 25.42
N CYS A 56 13.44 11.79 25.85
CA CYS A 56 14.16 11.36 27.04
C CYS A 56 15.09 10.18 26.72
N GLU A 57 16.38 10.33 27.06
CA GLU A 57 17.37 9.26 26.96
C GLU A 57 17.81 8.78 28.35
N CYS A 58 17.83 7.45 28.55
CA CYS A 58 18.21 6.79 29.79
C CYS A 58 18.95 5.47 29.48
N GLY A 59 20.28 5.51 29.40
CA GLY A 59 21.08 4.33 29.07
C GLY A 59 20.73 3.81 27.66
N ASP A 60 20.26 2.56 27.59
CA ASP A 60 19.82 1.92 26.34
C ASP A 60 18.45 2.38 25.83
N ILE A 61 17.77 3.29 26.54
CA ILE A 61 16.42 3.74 26.22
C ILE A 61 16.43 5.12 25.56
N LYS A 62 15.64 5.24 24.49
CA LYS A 62 15.25 6.51 23.88
C LYS A 62 13.73 6.58 23.75
N ALA A 63 13.10 7.51 24.46
CA ALA A 63 11.67 7.77 24.40
C ALA A 63 11.40 9.15 23.78
N TYR A 64 10.30 9.26 23.05
CA TYR A 64 9.88 10.48 22.36
C TYR A 64 8.38 10.69 22.53
N ARG A 65 7.93 11.95 22.55
CA ARG A 65 6.50 12.29 22.61
C ARG A 65 5.89 12.59 21.25
N ARG A 66 6.71 12.96 20.26
CA ARG A 66 6.26 13.39 18.93
C ARG A 66 6.77 12.43 17.84
N PRO A 67 5.96 12.11 16.83
CA PRO A 67 4.58 12.60 16.58
C PRO A 67 3.54 12.08 17.58
N PHE A 68 3.82 10.93 18.19
CA PHE A 68 3.11 10.34 19.31
C PHE A 68 4.12 9.62 20.20
N PHE A 69 3.70 9.20 21.39
CA PHE A 69 4.60 8.51 22.30
C PHE A 69 5.13 7.21 21.71
N HIS A 70 6.45 7.12 21.60
CA HIS A 70 7.15 5.92 21.17
C HIS A 70 8.48 5.78 21.91
N CYS A 71 8.87 4.54 22.16
CA CYS A 71 10.06 4.23 22.93
C CYS A 71 10.84 3.10 22.27
N MET A 72 12.17 3.26 22.27
CA MET A 72 13.13 2.30 21.77
C MET A 72 14.06 1.87 22.91
N LEU A 73 14.18 0.57 23.11
CA LEU A 73 15.11 -0.07 24.02
C LEU A 73 16.13 -0.87 23.20
N SER A 74 17.40 -0.48 23.26
CA SER A 74 18.50 -1.26 22.70
C SER A 74 18.88 -2.43 23.63
N ASN A 75 19.48 -3.48 23.06
CA ASN A 75 20.04 -4.59 23.82
C ASN A 75 19.03 -5.27 24.76
N LEU A 76 17.83 -5.58 24.26
CA LEU A 76 16.75 -6.17 25.07
C LEU A 76 17.22 -7.45 25.78
N VAL A 77 17.92 -8.32 25.05
CA VAL A 77 18.48 -9.58 25.57
C VAL A 77 19.99 -9.46 25.69
N GLN A 78 20.54 -9.75 26.87
CA GLN A 78 21.97 -9.59 27.19
C GLN A 78 22.82 -10.81 26.78
N LYS A 79 22.17 -11.94 26.50
CA LYS A 79 22.85 -13.16 26.06
C LYS A 79 23.42 -12.99 24.65
N LYS A 80 24.75 -12.89 24.55
CA LYS A 80 25.50 -12.56 23.33
C LYS A 80 25.06 -13.30 22.06
N ASP A 81 24.87 -14.62 22.13
CA ASP A 81 24.56 -15.44 20.95
C ASP A 81 23.05 -15.64 20.74
N PHE A 82 22.20 -14.98 21.53
CA PHE A 82 20.75 -15.22 21.50
C PHE A 82 20.12 -14.82 20.17
N THR A 83 20.43 -13.63 19.65
CA THR A 83 19.86 -13.11 18.41
C THR A 83 20.18 -14.00 17.22
N ALA A 84 21.42 -14.48 17.11
CA ALA A 84 21.83 -15.41 16.06
C ALA A 84 21.07 -16.75 16.16
N ASN A 85 20.98 -17.34 17.35
CA ASN A 85 20.24 -18.59 17.56
C ASN A 85 18.72 -18.42 17.32
N LEU A 86 18.16 -17.26 17.66
CA LEU A 86 16.76 -16.94 17.41
C LEU A 86 16.50 -16.72 15.92
N GLN A 87 17.39 -16.05 15.19
CA GLN A 87 17.32 -15.93 13.74
C GLN A 87 17.33 -17.32 13.08
N ASP A 88 18.21 -18.22 13.50
CA ASP A 88 18.24 -19.62 13.02
C ASP A 88 16.92 -20.35 13.30
N GLU A 89 16.28 -20.11 14.45
CA GLU A 89 14.95 -20.65 14.76
C GLU A 89 13.86 -20.10 13.86
N ILE A 90 13.86 -18.78 13.63
CA ILE A 90 12.86 -18.11 12.80
C ILE A 90 13.02 -18.51 11.33
N LEU A 91 14.23 -18.57 10.79
CA LEU A 91 14.47 -18.92 9.40
C LEU A 91 14.08 -20.37 9.05
N ASP A 92 13.94 -21.24 10.06
CA ASP A 92 13.43 -22.61 9.90
C ASP A 92 11.88 -22.70 9.93
N LEU A 93 11.17 -21.59 10.17
CA LEU A 93 9.71 -21.53 10.13
C LEU A 93 9.18 -21.45 8.70
N ASN A 94 7.90 -21.76 8.52
CA ASN A 94 7.22 -21.58 7.24
C ASN A 94 6.69 -20.14 7.14
N PHE A 95 7.10 -19.47 6.07
CA PHE A 95 6.61 -18.13 5.73
C PHE A 95 5.68 -18.17 4.53
N VAL A 96 4.63 -17.36 4.58
CA VAL A 96 3.71 -17.12 3.47
C VAL A 96 3.80 -15.65 3.09
N GLU A 97 3.82 -15.37 1.80
CA GLU A 97 3.73 -14.01 1.30
C GLU A 97 2.35 -13.43 1.63
N LYS A 98 2.37 -12.23 2.21
CA LYS A 98 1.21 -11.41 2.51
C LYS A 98 1.29 -10.22 1.57
N ASN A 99 0.28 -10.07 0.72
CA ASN A 99 0.31 -9.12 -0.39
C ASN A 99 -1.10 -8.56 -0.62
N ASN A 100 -1.31 -7.27 -0.33
CA ASN A 100 -2.53 -6.52 -0.61
C ASN A 100 -2.17 -5.05 -0.91
N ASP A 101 -3.14 -4.17 -1.14
CA ASP A 101 -2.91 -2.73 -1.33
C ASP A 101 -1.94 -2.11 -0.30
N LEU A 102 -2.13 -2.43 0.98
CA LEU A 102 -1.39 -1.86 2.10
C LEU A 102 0.05 -2.38 2.20
N TYR A 103 0.29 -3.67 1.93
CA TYR A 103 1.57 -4.30 2.20
C TYR A 103 2.00 -5.36 1.21
N LYS A 104 3.31 -5.63 1.21
CA LYS A 104 3.92 -6.82 0.66
C LYS A 104 5.07 -7.24 1.57
N PHE A 105 4.98 -8.40 2.20
CA PHE A 105 6.04 -8.99 3.03
C PHE A 105 5.76 -10.47 3.28
N HIS A 106 6.58 -11.14 4.06
CA HIS A 106 6.40 -12.54 4.42
C HIS A 106 6.13 -12.69 5.92
N GLN A 107 5.09 -13.46 6.28
CA GLN A 107 4.72 -13.71 7.68
C GLN A 107 4.82 -15.20 8.02
N SER A 108 5.31 -15.51 9.22
CA SER A 108 5.31 -16.89 9.72
C SER A 108 3.90 -17.43 9.90
N THR A 109 3.69 -18.69 9.53
CA THR A 109 2.38 -19.38 9.69
C THR A 109 2.16 -19.99 11.06
N GLU A 110 3.24 -20.24 11.79
CA GLU A 110 3.22 -20.91 13.08
C GLU A 110 2.65 -19.98 14.16
N ASP A 111 1.76 -20.51 15.00
CA ASP A 111 1.29 -19.79 16.17
C ASP A 111 2.40 -19.70 17.23
N LEU A 112 3.00 -18.52 17.33
CA LEU A 112 4.07 -18.23 18.28
C LEU A 112 3.60 -18.32 19.73
N LYS A 113 2.28 -18.23 20.01
CA LYS A 113 1.74 -18.37 21.37
C LYS A 113 2.05 -19.75 21.94
N VAL A 114 2.00 -20.79 21.11
CA VAL A 114 2.17 -22.20 21.53
C VAL A 114 3.48 -22.84 21.08
N THR A 115 4.38 -22.06 20.46
CA THR A 115 5.69 -22.58 20.02
C THR A 115 6.49 -23.18 21.18
N LYS A 116 7.27 -24.21 20.85
CA LYS A 116 8.18 -24.91 21.77
C LYS A 116 9.65 -24.79 21.35
N LEU A 117 9.92 -23.96 20.34
CA LEU A 117 11.29 -23.66 19.93
C LEU A 117 11.97 -22.88 21.08
N PRO A 118 13.14 -23.33 21.56
CA PRO A 118 13.74 -22.81 22.80
C PRO A 118 13.92 -21.29 22.85
N ASN A 119 14.49 -20.68 21.82
CA ASN A 119 14.77 -19.24 21.81
C ASN A 119 13.49 -18.43 21.58
N LEU A 120 12.61 -18.87 20.67
CA LEU A 120 11.29 -18.25 20.46
C LEU A 120 10.41 -18.30 21.72
N SER A 121 10.41 -19.43 22.44
CA SER A 121 9.69 -19.55 23.71
C SER A 121 10.26 -18.58 24.76
N ALA A 122 11.58 -18.47 24.86
CA ALA A 122 12.22 -17.58 25.81
C ALA A 122 11.90 -16.09 25.55
N ILE A 123 11.98 -15.63 24.29
CA ILE A 123 11.64 -14.24 23.97
C ILE A 123 10.13 -13.97 24.12
N ARG A 124 9.26 -14.93 23.77
CA ARG A 124 7.82 -14.83 24.05
C ARG A 124 7.59 -14.60 25.54
N ASP A 125 8.20 -15.41 26.39
CA ASP A 125 7.99 -15.34 27.84
C ASP A 125 8.47 -13.97 28.40
N VAL A 126 9.59 -13.44 27.90
CA VAL A 126 10.08 -12.08 28.23
C VAL A 126 9.09 -10.98 27.79
N ILE A 127 8.55 -11.09 26.57
CA ILE A 127 7.57 -10.13 26.05
C ILE A 127 6.30 -10.14 26.90
N TYR A 128 5.82 -11.34 27.25
CA TYR A 128 4.58 -11.53 28.00
C TYR A 128 4.68 -11.12 29.47
N THR A 129 5.90 -11.15 30.03
CA THR A 129 6.16 -10.86 31.44
C THR A 129 6.90 -9.53 31.60
N SER A 130 8.23 -9.56 31.64
CA SER A 130 9.09 -8.40 31.97
C SER A 130 8.78 -7.17 31.13
N VAL A 131 8.65 -7.31 29.81
CA VAL A 131 8.38 -6.18 28.91
C VAL A 131 6.98 -5.62 29.16
N ARG A 132 5.96 -6.48 29.20
CA ARG A 132 4.57 -6.07 29.43
C ARG A 132 4.41 -5.35 30.77
N GLU A 133 4.93 -5.93 31.85
CA GLU A 133 4.86 -5.31 33.19
C GLU A 133 5.57 -3.97 33.25
N TRP A 134 6.72 -3.88 32.58
CA TRP A 134 7.48 -2.65 32.51
C TRP A 134 6.75 -1.56 31.72
N ILE A 135 6.14 -1.88 30.58
CA ILE A 135 5.30 -0.94 29.81
C ILE A 135 4.15 -0.44 30.70
N ILE A 136 3.44 -1.34 31.40
CA ILE A 136 2.34 -0.94 32.31
C ILE A 136 2.84 0.03 33.38
N LYS A 137 3.96 -0.26 34.04
CA LYS A 137 4.52 0.60 35.09
C LYS A 137 4.98 1.95 34.56
N MET A 138 5.57 1.97 33.35
CA MET A 138 6.09 3.18 32.75
C MET A 138 4.98 4.11 32.28
N THR A 139 4.00 3.58 31.55
CA THR A 139 3.01 4.40 30.84
C THR A 139 1.69 4.56 31.61
N GLY A 140 1.44 3.70 32.60
CA GLY A 140 0.14 3.62 33.27
C GLY A 140 -0.96 2.97 32.41
N ILE A 141 -0.66 2.55 31.19
CA ILE A 141 -1.63 1.91 30.29
C ILE A 141 -2.01 0.54 30.86
N LYS A 142 -3.32 0.30 30.98
CA LYS A 142 -3.85 -1.01 31.39
C LYS A 142 -3.78 -1.98 30.22
N LEU A 143 -3.01 -3.06 30.38
CA LEU A 143 -2.92 -4.14 29.40
C LEU A 143 -3.54 -5.42 29.94
N SER A 144 -4.26 -6.16 29.11
CA SER A 144 -4.72 -7.53 29.40
C SER A 144 -3.53 -8.51 29.30
N THR A 145 -3.74 -9.79 29.62
CA THR A 145 -2.70 -10.82 29.43
C THR A 145 -2.56 -11.29 27.99
N GLN A 146 -3.44 -10.84 27.09
CA GLN A 146 -3.41 -11.20 25.69
C GLN A 146 -2.33 -10.41 24.96
N VAL A 147 -1.52 -11.13 24.20
CA VAL A 147 -0.48 -10.58 23.34
C VAL A 147 -0.55 -11.33 22.01
N ASP A 148 -0.75 -10.60 20.93
CA ASP A 148 -0.62 -11.14 19.59
C ASP A 148 0.81 -10.91 19.10
N MET A 149 1.42 -11.91 18.48
CA MET A 149 2.79 -11.81 17.98
C MET A 149 3.01 -12.70 16.77
N SER A 150 3.81 -12.22 15.83
CA SER A 150 4.19 -12.95 14.61
C SER A 150 5.63 -12.63 14.21
N CYS A 151 6.25 -13.52 13.44
CA CYS A 151 7.52 -13.21 12.79
C CYS A 151 7.23 -12.62 11.41
N ALA A 152 7.83 -11.46 11.13
CA ALA A 152 7.74 -10.80 9.83
C ALA A 152 9.12 -10.75 9.18
N MET A 153 9.16 -11.01 7.88
CA MET A 153 10.33 -11.02 7.03
C MET A 153 10.09 -10.09 5.84
N TYR A 154 10.92 -9.06 5.72
CA TYR A 154 10.92 -8.13 4.59
C TYR A 154 12.23 -8.30 3.81
N ARG A 155 12.11 -8.48 2.50
CA ARG A 155 13.19 -8.56 1.51
C ARG A 155 13.09 -7.41 0.51
N TYR A 156 14.03 -7.33 -0.43
CA TYR A 156 13.99 -6.31 -1.49
C TYR A 156 12.58 -6.15 -2.08
N THR A 157 12.11 -4.90 -2.16
CA THR A 157 10.77 -4.46 -2.59
C THR A 157 9.62 -4.64 -1.60
N ASP A 158 9.82 -5.35 -0.48
CA ASP A 158 8.78 -5.51 0.54
C ASP A 158 8.58 -4.19 1.31
N VAL A 159 7.32 -3.88 1.63
CA VAL A 159 6.86 -2.61 2.20
C VAL A 159 5.58 -2.83 3.03
N LEU A 160 5.33 -1.96 4.00
CA LEU A 160 4.02 -1.84 4.67
C LEU A 160 3.69 -0.35 4.76
N SER A 161 2.70 0.09 4.00
CA SER A 161 2.34 1.51 3.80
C SER A 161 1.69 2.14 5.04
N CYS A 162 1.34 3.42 4.95
CA CYS A 162 0.82 4.21 6.07
C CYS A 162 -0.47 3.63 6.65
N HIS A 163 -0.45 3.29 7.95
CA HIS A 163 -1.59 2.80 8.73
C HIS A 163 -1.41 3.18 10.22
N ASP A 164 -2.44 3.03 11.03
CA ASP A 164 -2.44 3.44 12.45
C ASP A 164 -2.57 2.28 13.45
N ASP A 165 -2.59 1.03 12.95
CA ASP A 165 -2.79 -0.21 13.70
C ASP A 165 -4.16 -0.34 14.39
N GLU A 166 -5.17 0.41 13.95
CA GLU A 166 -6.52 0.33 14.49
C GLU A 166 -7.11 -1.08 14.39
N LEU A 167 -7.28 -1.72 15.56
CA LEU A 167 -8.12 -2.89 15.73
C LEU A 167 -8.59 -2.97 17.18
N ASP A 168 -9.91 -3.01 17.35
CA ASP A 168 -10.72 -3.07 18.59
C ASP A 168 -9.99 -2.95 19.94
N ASP A 169 -9.23 -3.96 20.34
CA ASP A 169 -8.60 -4.08 21.67
C ASP A 169 -7.07 -3.95 21.67
N ARG A 170 -6.44 -3.63 20.53
CA ARG A 170 -5.00 -3.34 20.45
C ARG A 170 -4.68 -2.04 21.19
N ARG A 171 -3.66 -2.06 22.05
CA ARG A 171 -3.28 -0.91 22.88
C ARG A 171 -1.85 -0.47 22.77
N VAL A 172 -0.91 -1.41 22.66
CA VAL A 172 0.51 -1.06 22.46
C VAL A 172 1.06 -1.97 21.37
N ALA A 173 1.46 -1.37 20.25
CA ALA A 173 2.18 -2.05 19.20
C ALA A 173 3.65 -2.20 19.60
N PHE A 174 4.29 -3.29 19.18
CA PHE A 174 5.72 -3.48 19.39
C PHE A 174 6.40 -4.18 18.21
N ILE A 175 7.70 -3.91 18.06
CA ILE A 175 8.59 -4.59 17.13
C ILE A 175 9.92 -4.90 17.84
N TYR A 176 10.32 -6.17 17.82
CA TYR A 176 11.64 -6.64 18.20
C TYR A 176 12.45 -6.96 16.95
N TYR A 177 13.53 -6.20 16.73
CA TYR A 177 14.33 -6.25 15.52
C TYR A 177 15.43 -7.30 15.58
N LEU A 178 15.49 -8.12 14.54
CA LEU A 178 16.47 -9.17 14.31
C LEU A 178 17.15 -8.96 12.95
N VAL A 179 17.41 -7.72 12.58
CA VAL A 179 18.20 -7.37 11.40
C VAL A 179 19.68 -7.76 11.59
N PRO A 180 20.46 -7.94 10.52
CA PRO A 180 21.93 -7.98 10.60
C PRO A 180 22.51 -6.75 11.31
N GLU A 181 23.64 -6.92 12.01
CA GLU A 181 24.37 -5.79 12.65
C GLU A 181 24.79 -4.70 11.64
N SER A 182 24.92 -5.06 10.35
CA SER A 182 25.28 -4.15 9.25
C SER A 182 24.09 -3.40 8.64
N TRP A 183 22.89 -3.51 9.21
CA TRP A 183 21.71 -2.76 8.75
C TRP A 183 21.94 -1.25 8.94
N ASN A 184 21.68 -0.47 7.89
CA ASN A 184 21.91 0.96 7.88
C ASN A 184 20.80 1.70 7.10
N GLU A 185 20.90 3.02 7.03
CA GLU A 185 19.90 3.87 6.37
C GLU A 185 19.67 3.52 4.89
N GLY A 186 20.72 3.15 4.15
CA GLY A 186 20.64 2.80 2.73
C GLY A 186 19.97 1.46 2.44
N ASP A 187 19.75 0.62 3.47
CA ASP A 187 19.05 -0.66 3.31
C ASP A 187 17.52 -0.49 3.28
N GLY A 188 17.01 0.70 3.59
CA GLY A 188 15.57 0.96 3.74
C GLY A 188 14.98 0.28 4.98
N GLY A 189 13.70 -0.14 4.92
CA GLY A 189 13.06 -0.89 6.00
C GLY A 189 12.86 -0.11 7.30
N ARG A 190 12.98 1.23 7.28
CA ARG A 190 12.82 2.08 8.46
C ARG A 190 11.38 2.07 8.95
N LEU A 191 11.20 2.12 10.27
CA LEU A 191 9.90 2.46 10.85
C LEU A 191 9.76 3.99 10.78
N GLN A 192 8.82 4.46 9.96
CA GLN A 192 8.60 5.88 9.69
C GLN A 192 7.29 6.32 10.35
N LEU A 193 7.33 7.41 11.12
CA LEU A 193 6.18 7.92 11.86
C LEU A 193 5.72 9.27 11.28
N PHE A 194 4.42 9.43 11.12
CA PHE A 194 3.81 10.58 10.47
C PHE A 194 3.35 11.64 11.49
N SER A 195 3.45 12.91 11.12
CA SER A 195 2.65 13.98 11.74
C SER A 195 1.20 13.91 11.25
N LEU A 196 0.31 14.63 11.93
CA LEU A 196 -1.08 14.80 11.50
C LEU A 196 -1.32 16.21 10.94
N ASP A 197 -2.33 16.33 10.10
CA ASP A 197 -2.95 17.61 9.74
C ASP A 197 -4.09 17.99 10.70
N ASP A 198 -4.77 19.11 10.40
CA ASP A 198 -5.87 19.63 11.23
C ASP A 198 -7.13 18.74 11.22
N ASN A 199 -7.22 17.78 10.29
CA ASN A 199 -8.31 16.81 10.20
C ASN A 199 -7.97 15.48 10.92
N GLY A 200 -6.76 15.35 11.46
CA GLY A 200 -6.28 14.11 12.07
C GLY A 200 -5.77 13.08 11.07
N GLU A 201 -5.56 13.45 9.80
CA GLU A 201 -5.02 12.57 8.76
C GLU A 201 -3.48 12.67 8.74
N PRO A 202 -2.76 11.60 8.37
CA PRO A 202 -1.30 11.64 8.26
C PRO A 202 -0.86 12.63 7.20
N LYS A 203 0.24 13.35 7.48
CA LYS A 203 0.75 14.41 6.60
C LYS A 203 2.15 14.14 6.08
N GLU A 204 3.16 14.21 6.96
CA GLU A 204 4.56 14.07 6.58
C GLU A 204 5.31 13.16 7.56
N ILE A 205 6.33 12.46 7.07
CA ILE A 205 7.20 11.65 7.91
C ILE A 205 8.12 12.58 8.70
N ILE A 206 7.94 12.63 10.03
CA ILE A 206 8.76 13.47 10.91
C ILE A 206 9.75 12.66 11.77
N LYS A 207 9.61 11.32 11.80
CA LYS A 207 10.52 10.43 12.51
C LYS A 207 10.87 9.21 11.66
N ASN A 208 12.16 8.89 11.59
CA ASN A 208 12.68 7.70 10.95
C ASN A 208 13.47 6.89 11.98
N LEU A 209 13.06 5.65 12.23
CA LEU A 209 13.72 4.72 13.13
C LEU A 209 14.39 3.62 12.31
N ILE A 210 15.72 3.62 12.28
CA ILE A 210 16.52 2.58 11.63
C ILE A 210 16.44 1.31 12.50
N PRO A 211 16.06 0.15 11.94
CA PRO A 211 16.10 -1.12 12.65
C PRO A 211 17.51 -1.41 13.13
N VAL A 212 17.65 -1.74 14.42
CA VAL A 212 18.93 -2.17 15.00
C VAL A 212 18.75 -3.56 15.59
N GLN A 213 19.71 -4.46 15.38
CA GLN A 213 19.64 -5.80 15.95
C GLN A 213 19.46 -5.73 17.48
N ASN A 214 18.63 -6.62 18.04
CA ASN A 214 18.35 -6.69 19.48
C ASN A 214 17.69 -5.43 20.06
N SER A 215 17.09 -4.58 19.22
CA SER A 215 16.30 -3.44 19.68
C SER A 215 14.82 -3.76 19.73
N PHE A 216 14.13 -3.20 20.72
CA PHE A 216 12.70 -3.32 20.93
C PHE A 216 12.07 -1.94 20.86
N VAL A 217 11.14 -1.73 19.93
CA VAL A 217 10.37 -0.51 19.79
C VAL A 217 8.93 -0.77 20.19
N PHE A 218 8.30 0.16 20.90
CA PHE A 218 6.87 0.13 21.15
C PHE A 218 6.27 1.53 21.13
N PHE A 219 4.98 1.61 20.86
CA PHE A 219 4.18 2.84 20.90
C PHE A 219 2.72 2.52 21.19
N GLU A 220 2.00 3.49 21.74
CA GLU A 220 0.56 3.34 21.98
C GLU A 220 -0.20 3.39 20.65
N VAL A 221 -1.17 2.49 20.50
CA VAL A 221 -2.11 2.49 19.37
C VAL A 221 -3.19 3.53 19.65
N THR A 222 -3.21 4.58 18.85
CA THR A 222 -4.12 5.73 18.98
C THR A 222 -4.62 6.17 17.59
N PRO A 223 -5.66 7.01 17.49
CA PRO A 223 -6.03 7.63 16.21
C PRO A 223 -4.93 8.49 15.56
N ALA A 224 -3.84 8.75 16.29
CA ALA A 224 -2.70 9.54 15.82
C ALA A 224 -1.48 8.68 15.43
N SER A 225 -1.48 7.37 15.71
CA SER A 225 -0.29 6.52 15.60
C SER A 225 0.04 6.06 14.18
N PHE A 226 -0.11 6.95 13.19
CA PHE A 226 0.18 6.65 11.80
C PHE A 226 1.68 6.40 11.58
N HIS A 227 1.97 5.25 10.97
CA HIS A 227 3.33 4.81 10.70
C HIS A 227 3.37 3.89 9.47
N GLN A 228 4.58 3.64 8.97
CA GLN A 228 4.83 2.69 7.89
C GLN A 228 6.18 1.99 8.08
N VAL A 229 6.36 0.85 7.41
CA VAL A 229 7.67 0.26 7.18
C VAL A 229 8.09 0.65 5.77
N GLU A 230 9.10 1.51 5.68
CA GLU A 230 9.72 1.89 4.41
C GLU A 230 10.11 0.64 3.61
N GLU A 231 10.03 0.74 2.28
CA GLU A 231 10.50 -0.30 1.39
C GLU A 231 11.94 -0.74 1.74
N VAL A 232 12.18 -2.05 1.72
CA VAL A 232 13.53 -2.60 1.83
C VAL A 232 14.24 -2.50 0.48
N LEU A 233 15.39 -1.83 0.47
CA LEU A 233 16.14 -1.48 -0.74
C LEU A 233 17.39 -2.37 -0.97
N THR A 234 17.79 -3.13 0.05
CA THR A 234 18.89 -4.11 -0.05
C THR A 234 18.41 -5.42 -0.66
N GLU A 235 19.18 -5.94 -1.62
CA GLU A 235 18.94 -7.25 -2.25
C GLU A 235 19.50 -8.44 -1.47
N ASP A 236 20.56 -8.21 -0.68
CA ASP A 236 21.36 -9.26 -0.06
C ASP A 236 21.06 -9.49 1.44
N LYS A 237 20.36 -8.55 2.08
CA LYS A 237 19.98 -8.65 3.50
C LYS A 237 18.49 -8.97 3.64
N THR A 238 18.10 -9.35 4.85
CA THR A 238 16.71 -9.61 5.20
C THR A 238 16.36 -8.92 6.50
N ARG A 239 15.27 -8.13 6.49
CA ARG A 239 14.74 -7.49 7.69
C ARG A 239 13.81 -8.45 8.41
N LEU A 240 14.35 -9.12 9.44
CA LEU A 240 13.59 -9.97 10.34
C LEU A 240 13.13 -9.18 11.57
N SER A 241 11.90 -9.46 12.00
CA SER A 241 11.36 -8.92 13.25
C SER A 241 10.34 -9.87 13.86
N ILE A 242 10.18 -9.78 15.17
CA ILE A 242 8.99 -10.27 15.88
C ILE A 242 8.16 -9.03 16.20
N SER A 243 6.96 -8.93 15.67
CA SER A 243 6.06 -7.80 15.89
C SER A 243 4.70 -8.26 16.39
N GLY A 244 3.97 -7.34 17.03
CA GLY A 244 2.68 -7.67 17.61
C GLY A 244 2.06 -6.55 18.44
N TRP A 245 1.03 -6.93 19.19
CA TRP A 245 0.27 -6.00 20.02
C TRP A 245 0.04 -6.56 21.42
N PHE A 246 0.17 -5.70 22.42
CA PHE A 246 -0.44 -5.90 23.72
C PHE A 246 -1.87 -5.36 23.69
N HIS A 247 -2.81 -6.14 24.20
CA HIS A 247 -4.23 -5.78 24.19
C HIS A 247 -4.63 -5.10 25.49
N GLY A 248 -5.75 -4.38 25.50
CA GLY A 248 -6.26 -3.70 26.68
C GLY A 248 -7.66 -3.09 26.46
N PRO A 249 -8.12 -2.23 27.39
CA PRO A 249 -9.42 -1.57 27.24
C PRO A 249 -9.47 -0.73 25.98
N ARG A 250 -10.62 -0.73 25.28
CA ARG A 250 -10.84 0.10 24.09
C ARG A 250 -10.61 1.58 24.40
N ILE A 251 -10.13 2.30 23.39
CA ILE A 251 -10.03 3.77 23.41
C ILE A 251 -11.15 4.35 22.56
N ASP A 252 -11.67 5.51 22.98
CA ASP A 252 -12.63 6.24 22.16
C ASP A 252 -11.91 6.81 20.93
N ARG A 253 -12.49 6.59 19.76
CA ARG A 253 -11.94 7.07 18.48
C ARG A 253 -12.91 8.08 17.85
N PRO A 254 -12.41 9.18 17.26
CA PRO A 254 -13.25 10.09 16.50
C PRO A 254 -13.78 9.40 15.24
N SER A 255 -14.88 9.92 14.69
CA SER A 255 -15.33 9.48 13.37
C SER A 255 -14.26 9.85 12.32
N PRO A 256 -13.95 8.95 11.37
CA PRO A 256 -12.98 9.23 10.31
C PRO A 256 -13.36 10.47 9.50
N TYR A 257 -12.35 11.23 9.08
CA TYR A 257 -12.56 12.37 8.20
C TYR A 257 -12.95 11.89 6.79
N VAL A 258 -14.07 12.42 6.28
CA VAL A 258 -14.57 12.10 4.94
C VAL A 258 -14.22 13.25 3.99
N GLU A 259 -13.38 12.96 3.00
CA GLU A 259 -13.02 13.92 1.95
C GLU A 259 -14.24 14.24 1.06
N ALA A 260 -14.28 15.45 0.54
CA ALA A 260 -15.26 15.79 -0.49
C ALA A 260 -14.96 14.97 -1.76
N PRO A 261 -16.00 14.40 -2.42
CA PRO A 261 -15.79 13.68 -3.68
C PRO A 261 -15.24 14.60 -4.76
N PRO A 262 -14.51 14.06 -5.75
CA PRO A 262 -14.12 14.81 -6.94
C PRO A 262 -15.34 15.45 -7.61
N THR A 263 -15.17 16.69 -8.11
CA THR A 263 -16.26 17.39 -8.79
C THR A 263 -16.42 16.85 -10.21
N ALA A 264 -17.48 16.06 -10.42
CA ALA A 264 -17.88 15.61 -11.76
C ALA A 264 -18.58 16.74 -12.54
N SER A 265 -18.30 16.82 -13.83
CA SER A 265 -18.84 17.80 -14.77
C SER A 265 -19.55 17.10 -15.92
N GLN A 266 -20.54 17.78 -16.51
CA GLN A 266 -21.21 17.32 -17.73
C GLN A 266 -20.24 17.29 -18.92
N SER A 267 -20.65 16.60 -19.99
CA SER A 267 -19.91 16.56 -21.25
C SER A 267 -19.68 17.96 -21.83
N VAL A 268 -18.61 18.09 -22.63
CA VAL A 268 -18.29 19.32 -23.36
C VAL A 268 -18.43 19.12 -24.87
N SER A 269 -18.81 20.16 -25.60
CA SER A 269 -18.79 20.11 -27.06
C SER A 269 -17.38 20.41 -27.59
N ILE A 270 -16.94 19.64 -28.58
CA ILE A 270 -15.74 19.92 -29.39
C ILE A 270 -16.10 19.81 -30.87
N GLU A 271 -15.24 20.36 -31.74
CA GLU A 271 -15.43 20.25 -33.18
C GLU A 271 -15.26 18.81 -33.66
N GLU A 272 -16.03 18.41 -34.68
CA GLU A 272 -16.05 17.05 -35.21
C GLU A 272 -14.69 16.60 -35.75
N ASP A 273 -14.02 17.48 -36.52
CA ASP A 273 -12.67 17.21 -37.05
C ASP A 273 -11.64 17.03 -35.93
N ASP A 274 -11.78 17.78 -34.83
CA ASP A 274 -10.90 17.64 -33.66
C ASP A 274 -11.12 16.26 -33.01
N PHE A 275 -12.38 15.84 -32.81
CA PHE A 275 -12.69 14.52 -32.25
C PHE A 275 -12.07 13.39 -33.09
N TYR A 276 -12.26 13.42 -34.41
CA TYR A 276 -11.73 12.39 -35.30
C TYR A 276 -10.22 12.39 -35.40
N SER A 277 -9.54 13.52 -35.14
CA SER A 277 -8.08 13.57 -35.11
C SER A 277 -7.48 12.75 -33.96
N TRP A 278 -8.19 12.61 -32.84
CA TRP A 278 -7.71 11.89 -31.65
C TRP A 278 -7.93 10.39 -31.71
N LEU A 279 -9.14 9.96 -32.07
CA LEU A 279 -9.53 8.55 -31.96
C LEU A 279 -8.98 7.72 -33.11
N ASN A 280 -8.47 6.52 -32.80
CA ASN A 280 -8.14 5.54 -33.82
C ASN A 280 -9.42 5.12 -34.58
N PRO A 281 -9.50 5.28 -35.91
CA PRO A 281 -10.72 5.04 -36.69
C PRO A 281 -11.32 3.64 -36.56
N GLN A 282 -10.55 2.63 -36.13
CA GLN A 282 -11.09 1.29 -35.88
C GLN A 282 -12.21 1.31 -34.83
N TYR A 283 -12.17 2.22 -33.86
CA TYR A 283 -13.19 2.32 -32.81
C TYR A 283 -14.44 3.09 -33.24
N LEU A 284 -14.49 3.58 -34.47
CA LEU A 284 -15.68 4.16 -35.09
C LEU A 284 -16.45 3.13 -35.93
N ASP A 285 -15.83 1.98 -36.24
CA ASP A 285 -16.46 0.92 -37.01
C ASP A 285 -17.52 0.20 -36.16
N SER A 286 -18.76 0.14 -36.66
CA SER A 286 -19.89 -0.41 -35.90
C SER A 286 -19.74 -1.91 -35.58
N ALA A 287 -19.08 -2.69 -36.44
CA ALA A 287 -18.83 -4.10 -36.17
C ALA A 287 -17.81 -4.28 -35.03
N THR A 288 -16.77 -3.43 -35.03
CA THR A 288 -15.78 -3.36 -33.96
C THR A 288 -16.41 -2.94 -32.65
N GLN A 289 -17.23 -1.88 -32.65
CA GLN A 289 -17.96 -1.45 -31.45
C GLN A 289 -18.90 -2.54 -30.91
N ALA A 290 -19.63 -3.24 -31.78
CA ALA A 290 -20.51 -4.33 -31.37
C ALA A 290 -19.72 -5.49 -30.73
N SER A 291 -18.57 -5.86 -31.29
CA SER A 291 -17.69 -6.88 -30.71
C SER A 291 -17.13 -6.45 -29.36
N ILE A 292 -16.72 -5.18 -29.22
CA ILE A 292 -16.23 -4.63 -27.94
C ILE A 292 -17.34 -4.65 -26.90
N LYS A 293 -18.56 -4.22 -27.27
CA LYS A 293 -19.73 -4.23 -26.39
C LYS A 293 -20.07 -5.64 -25.92
N GLU A 294 -20.04 -6.63 -26.80
CA GLU A 294 -20.27 -8.03 -26.43
C GLU A 294 -19.27 -8.50 -25.36
N THR A 295 -17.97 -8.27 -25.58
CA THR A 295 -16.94 -8.60 -24.59
C THR A 295 -17.12 -7.82 -23.29
N PHE A 296 -17.39 -6.52 -23.35
CA PHE A 296 -17.53 -5.69 -22.17
C PHE A 296 -18.76 -6.07 -21.33
N VAL A 297 -19.88 -6.44 -21.96
CA VAL A 297 -21.07 -6.92 -21.24
C VAL A 297 -20.81 -8.23 -20.51
N GLU A 298 -19.96 -9.11 -21.07
CA GLU A 298 -19.60 -10.38 -20.42
C GLU A 298 -18.57 -10.19 -19.30
N GLU A 299 -17.54 -9.38 -19.52
CA GLU A 299 -16.39 -9.28 -18.62
C GLU A 299 -16.38 -8.04 -17.72
N SER A 300 -17.25 -7.05 -17.97
CA SER A 300 -17.27 -5.72 -17.32
C SER A 300 -15.95 -4.95 -17.41
N GLN A 301 -15.06 -5.36 -18.32
CA GLN A 301 -13.74 -4.78 -18.53
C GLN A 301 -13.29 -4.98 -19.97
N ILE A 302 -12.47 -4.06 -20.50
CA ILE A 302 -11.76 -4.26 -21.76
C ILE A 302 -10.54 -3.33 -21.86
N GLU A 303 -9.48 -3.79 -22.54
CA GLU A 303 -8.34 -2.94 -22.93
C GLU A 303 -8.37 -2.67 -24.44
N LEU A 304 -8.31 -1.39 -24.82
CA LEU A 304 -8.32 -0.93 -26.21
C LEU A 304 -6.92 -0.44 -26.60
N SER A 305 -6.16 -1.25 -27.32
CA SER A 305 -4.78 -0.93 -27.72
C SER A 305 -4.70 0.05 -28.91
N ASN A 306 -3.67 0.91 -28.92
CA ASN A 306 -3.52 1.98 -29.91
C ASN A 306 -4.78 2.86 -29.99
N PHE A 307 -5.28 3.25 -28.82
CA PHE A 307 -6.55 3.95 -28.67
C PHE A 307 -6.56 5.30 -29.37
N LEU A 308 -5.53 6.11 -29.13
CA LEU A 308 -5.33 7.36 -29.84
C LEU A 308 -4.56 7.13 -31.15
N GLN A 309 -4.79 8.01 -32.13
CA GLN A 309 -3.92 8.08 -33.30
C GLN A 309 -2.47 8.33 -32.89
N GLU A 310 -1.54 7.65 -33.57
CA GLU A 310 -0.12 7.57 -33.20
C GLU A 310 0.53 8.95 -33.04
N ASN A 311 0.33 9.86 -33.99
CA ASN A 311 0.87 11.22 -33.94
C ASN A 311 0.34 12.02 -32.74
N MET A 312 -0.93 11.83 -32.38
CA MET A 312 -1.54 12.54 -31.25
C MET A 312 -0.99 12.01 -29.92
N TYR A 313 -0.82 10.69 -29.81
CA TYR A 313 -0.23 10.04 -28.66
C TYR A 313 1.25 10.40 -28.47
N GLU A 314 2.05 10.40 -29.53
CA GLU A 314 3.49 10.74 -29.45
C GLU A 314 3.70 12.18 -28.96
N GLU A 315 2.92 13.13 -29.47
CA GLU A 315 2.97 14.52 -29.01
C GLU A 315 2.52 14.64 -27.55
N LEU A 316 1.45 13.92 -27.16
CA LEU A 316 0.97 13.85 -25.78
C LEU A 316 2.04 13.32 -24.82
N ALA A 317 2.69 12.21 -25.16
CA ALA A 317 3.74 11.59 -24.37
C ALA A 317 4.99 12.49 -24.27
N SER A 318 5.37 13.13 -25.38
CA SER A 318 6.50 14.08 -25.40
C SER A 318 6.25 15.29 -24.50
N LEU A 319 5.04 15.88 -24.56
CA LEU A 319 4.71 17.04 -23.76
C LEU A 319 4.63 16.71 -22.27
N LEU A 320 3.94 15.63 -21.89
CA LEU A 320 3.81 15.22 -20.49
C LEU A 320 5.16 14.86 -19.84
N SER A 321 6.01 14.15 -20.58
CA SER A 321 7.37 13.83 -20.09
C SER A 321 8.27 15.06 -19.95
N GLY A 322 8.01 16.11 -20.74
CA GLY A 322 8.71 17.39 -20.68
C GLY A 322 8.22 18.37 -19.60
N ILE A 323 7.14 18.06 -18.87
CA ILE A 323 6.61 18.94 -17.82
C ILE A 323 7.60 19.02 -16.65
N ASP A 324 7.94 20.25 -16.27
CA ASP A 324 8.82 20.52 -15.13
C ASP A 324 8.27 19.92 -13.83
N ARG A 325 9.15 19.32 -13.02
CA ARG A 325 8.79 18.66 -11.75
C ARG A 325 8.02 19.59 -10.80
N SER A 326 8.27 20.90 -10.81
CA SER A 326 7.61 21.88 -9.93
C SER A 326 6.12 22.05 -10.20
N LYS A 327 5.64 21.75 -11.41
CA LYS A 327 4.21 21.77 -11.76
C LYS A 327 3.43 20.57 -11.21
N TRP A 328 4.15 19.52 -10.83
CA TRP A 328 3.55 18.33 -10.24
C TRP A 328 3.44 18.47 -8.72
N SER A 329 2.23 18.27 -8.21
CA SER A 329 1.90 18.29 -6.79
C SER A 329 1.67 16.87 -6.25
N ASN A 330 2.07 16.61 -5.02
CA ASN A 330 1.78 15.32 -4.38
C ASN A 330 0.33 15.26 -3.91
N LYS A 331 -0.37 14.17 -4.25
CA LYS A 331 -1.72 13.87 -3.77
C LYS A 331 -1.61 12.91 -2.59
N GLY A 332 -2.21 13.32 -1.47
CA GLY A 332 -2.33 12.55 -0.23
C GLY A 332 -3.79 12.43 0.21
N PRO A 333 -4.05 12.13 1.49
CA PRO A 333 -3.06 11.82 2.54
C PRO A 333 -2.45 10.40 2.40
N PRO A 334 -1.28 10.11 3.01
CA PRO A 334 -0.54 8.86 2.82
C PRO A 334 -1.27 7.57 3.22
N ASN A 335 -2.25 7.61 4.13
CA ASN A 335 -3.13 6.47 4.45
C ASN A 335 -4.15 6.15 3.35
N LYS A 336 -4.20 6.94 2.27
CA LYS A 336 -5.15 6.77 1.17
C LYS A 336 -4.46 6.74 -0.19
N ARG A 337 -3.49 7.62 -0.41
CA ARG A 337 -2.80 7.77 -1.69
C ARG A 337 -1.47 8.49 -1.55
N ASN A 338 -0.57 8.18 -2.48
CA ASN A 338 0.67 8.90 -2.68
C ASN A 338 1.01 8.85 -4.17
N TYR A 339 0.64 9.87 -4.93
CA TYR A 339 1.01 9.99 -6.34
C TYR A 339 1.08 11.45 -6.75
N MET A 340 1.53 11.70 -7.98
CA MET A 340 1.68 13.06 -8.48
C MET A 340 0.52 13.44 -9.39
N SER A 341 0.05 14.68 -9.28
CA SER A 341 -0.96 15.24 -10.18
C SER A 341 -0.56 16.65 -10.60
N ILE A 342 -1.20 17.16 -11.65
CA ILE A 342 -1.01 18.53 -12.13
C ILE A 342 -2.34 19.25 -12.17
N ASP A 343 -2.33 20.54 -11.82
CA ASP A 343 -3.50 21.40 -11.95
C ASP A 343 -3.85 21.53 -13.45
N VAL A 344 -5.12 21.35 -13.78
CA VAL A 344 -5.64 21.45 -15.15
C VAL A 344 -5.30 22.79 -15.83
N ASN A 345 -5.13 23.87 -15.05
CA ASN A 345 -4.78 25.19 -15.55
C ASN A 345 -3.29 25.32 -15.94
N GLU A 346 -2.45 24.39 -15.51
CA GLU A 346 -1.01 24.40 -15.82
C GLU A 346 -0.61 23.47 -16.98
N LEU A 347 -1.60 22.74 -17.52
CA LEU A 347 -1.44 21.77 -18.59
C LEU A 347 -1.10 22.44 -19.94
N PRO A 348 -0.20 21.84 -20.74
CA PRO A 348 0.02 22.25 -22.12
C PRO A 348 -1.26 22.11 -22.97
N ASP A 349 -1.43 22.97 -23.98
CA ASP A 349 -2.63 23.03 -24.82
C ASP A 349 -3.05 21.68 -25.41
N HIS A 350 -2.10 20.88 -25.89
CA HIS A 350 -2.37 19.56 -26.47
C HIS A 350 -2.93 18.57 -25.44
N VAL A 351 -2.43 18.61 -24.20
CA VAL A 351 -2.94 17.78 -23.09
C VAL A 351 -4.35 18.23 -22.72
N THR A 352 -4.58 19.54 -22.64
CA THR A 352 -5.90 20.11 -22.39
C THR A 352 -6.91 19.74 -23.48
N LYS A 353 -6.48 19.67 -24.75
CA LYS A 353 -7.33 19.17 -25.85
C LYS A 353 -7.64 17.68 -25.72
N CYS A 354 -6.67 16.85 -25.31
CA CYS A 354 -6.89 15.43 -25.02
C CYS A 354 -7.93 15.24 -23.90
N LEU A 355 -7.83 16.03 -22.82
CA LEU A 355 -8.84 16.02 -21.75
C LEU A 355 -10.22 16.41 -22.27
N LYS A 356 -10.32 17.47 -23.08
CA LYS A 356 -11.60 17.85 -23.70
C LYS A 356 -12.16 16.77 -24.62
N PHE A 357 -11.31 16.04 -25.33
CA PHE A 357 -11.72 14.88 -26.14
C PHE A 357 -12.34 13.78 -25.26
N LEU A 358 -11.66 13.39 -24.16
CA LEU A 358 -12.20 12.40 -23.22
C LEU A 358 -13.46 12.92 -22.49
N GLN A 359 -13.58 14.23 -22.26
CA GLN A 359 -14.76 14.83 -21.65
C GLN A 359 -15.86 15.17 -22.67
N SER A 360 -15.66 14.86 -23.96
CA SER A 360 -16.54 15.36 -25.01
C SER A 360 -17.85 14.59 -25.09
N ASP A 361 -18.92 15.27 -25.49
CA ASP A 361 -20.24 14.69 -25.74
C ASP A 361 -20.19 13.48 -26.69
N ALA A 362 -19.41 13.61 -27.77
CA ALA A 362 -19.16 12.52 -28.72
C ALA A 362 -18.45 11.32 -28.06
N PHE A 363 -17.54 11.56 -27.11
CA PHE A 363 -16.88 10.46 -26.41
C PHE A 363 -17.80 9.73 -25.43
N PHE A 364 -18.70 10.44 -24.75
CA PHE A 364 -19.76 9.82 -23.95
C PHE A 364 -20.62 8.88 -24.80
N LEU A 365 -20.95 9.29 -26.04
CA LEU A 365 -21.67 8.43 -26.98
C LEU A 365 -20.84 7.20 -27.38
N ILE A 366 -19.55 7.37 -27.71
CA ILE A 366 -18.66 6.24 -28.02
C ILE A 366 -18.58 5.28 -26.83
N LEU A 367 -18.38 5.76 -25.60
CA LEU A 367 -18.35 4.90 -24.42
C LEU A 367 -19.68 4.15 -24.23
N SER A 368 -20.81 4.79 -24.51
CA SER A 368 -22.13 4.14 -24.47
C SER A 368 -22.22 3.01 -25.52
N SER A 369 -21.72 3.26 -26.74
CA SER A 369 -21.69 2.24 -27.80
C SER A 369 -20.75 1.08 -27.49
N LEU A 370 -19.62 1.34 -26.81
CA LEU A 370 -18.61 0.34 -26.46
C LEU A 370 -18.96 -0.48 -25.21
N THR A 371 -19.71 0.09 -24.26
CA THR A 371 -19.95 -0.56 -22.95
C THR A 371 -21.40 -0.99 -22.76
N GLY A 372 -22.34 -0.38 -23.50
CA GLY A 372 -23.78 -0.56 -23.28
C GLY A 372 -24.38 0.29 -22.17
N LEU A 373 -23.55 1.06 -21.44
CA LEU A 373 -24.02 2.01 -20.43
C LEU A 373 -24.71 3.21 -21.09
N LYS A 374 -25.67 3.81 -20.41
CA LYS A 374 -26.42 4.99 -20.85
C LYS A 374 -25.70 6.28 -20.45
N LEU A 375 -24.51 6.50 -21.01
CA LEU A 375 -23.74 7.73 -20.77
C LEU A 375 -24.15 8.88 -21.70
N HIS A 376 -25.01 8.64 -22.69
CA HIS A 376 -25.42 9.66 -23.65
C HIS A 376 -26.89 9.50 -24.08
N GLU A 377 -27.56 10.61 -24.40
CA GLU A 377 -28.99 10.65 -24.73
C GLU A 377 -29.34 9.81 -25.97
N LEU A 378 -28.42 9.77 -26.93
CA LEU A 378 -28.55 9.02 -28.20
C LEU A 378 -28.16 7.54 -28.08
N ALA A 379 -27.75 7.07 -26.90
CA ALA A 379 -27.41 5.67 -26.70
C ALA A 379 -28.68 4.79 -26.76
N GLU A 380 -28.63 3.69 -27.49
CA GLU A 380 -29.70 2.69 -27.49
C GLU A 380 -29.72 1.97 -26.13
N VAL A 381 -30.86 2.02 -25.44
CA VAL A 381 -31.08 1.29 -24.19
C VAL A 381 -31.23 -0.19 -24.52
N SER A 382 -30.51 -1.07 -23.81
CA SER A 382 -30.74 -2.51 -23.94
C SER A 382 -32.13 -2.88 -23.41
N ASP A 383 -32.87 -3.74 -24.13
CA ASP A 383 -34.25 -4.19 -23.87
C ASP A 383 -34.51 -4.85 -22.48
N SER A 384 -33.54 -4.88 -21.58
CA SER A 384 -33.64 -5.50 -20.24
C SER A 384 -34.24 -4.59 -19.17
N GLU A 385 -34.50 -3.30 -19.44
CA GLU A 385 -34.98 -2.32 -18.45
C GLU A 385 -36.34 -1.68 -18.78
N GLU A 386 -37.16 -2.28 -19.65
CA GLU A 386 -38.52 -1.77 -19.89
C GLU A 386 -39.49 -1.96 -18.70
N GLU A 387 -39.06 -2.58 -17.57
CA GLU A 387 -39.94 -2.85 -16.41
C GLU A 387 -39.71 -1.99 -15.15
N GLU A 388 -38.83 -0.98 -15.15
CA GLU A 388 -38.74 -0.02 -14.03
C GLU A 388 -39.17 1.42 -14.40
N GLU A 389 -40.38 1.56 -14.96
CA GLU A 389 -41.15 2.78 -14.75
C GLU A 389 -41.56 2.87 -13.27
N GLN A 390 -40.70 3.43 -12.41
CA GLN A 390 -41.04 4.32 -11.28
C GLN A 390 -39.84 4.57 -10.36
N THR A 391 -39.06 5.61 -10.64
CA THR A 391 -38.98 6.77 -9.73
C THR A 391 -38.49 7.99 -10.50
N ASN A 392 -39.34 9.01 -10.60
CA ASN A 392 -38.93 10.39 -10.89
C ASN A 392 -38.11 10.94 -9.70
N GLN A 393 -36.94 10.39 -9.45
CA GLN A 393 -35.85 11.20 -8.93
C GLN A 393 -35.15 11.79 -10.15
N LYS A 394 -34.90 13.10 -10.16
CA LYS A 394 -34.00 13.70 -11.15
C LYS A 394 -32.65 13.01 -11.00
N GLY A 395 -32.41 11.94 -11.76
CA GLY A 395 -31.07 11.38 -11.93
C GLY A 395 -30.16 12.48 -12.45
N ASP A 396 -28.97 12.57 -11.89
CA ASP A 396 -27.96 13.50 -12.40
C ASP A 396 -27.73 13.18 -13.88
N SER A 397 -27.52 14.19 -14.71
CA SER A 397 -27.10 13.98 -16.10
C SER A 397 -25.76 13.24 -16.14
N PRO A 398 -25.46 12.45 -17.20
CA PRO A 398 -24.17 11.83 -17.39
C PRO A 398 -23.03 12.83 -17.19
N ARG A 399 -22.04 12.41 -16.42
CA ARG A 399 -20.97 13.29 -15.96
C ARG A 399 -19.68 12.52 -15.79
N CYS A 400 -18.56 13.23 -15.83
CA CYS A 400 -17.25 12.65 -15.57
C CYS A 400 -16.36 13.60 -14.77
N HIS A 401 -15.33 13.05 -14.15
CA HIS A 401 -14.17 13.83 -13.76
C HIS A 401 -12.92 13.15 -14.30
N CYS A 402 -11.88 13.93 -14.59
CA CYS A 402 -10.61 13.43 -15.11
C CYS A 402 -9.44 14.06 -14.36
N GLU A 403 -8.37 13.28 -14.17
CA GLU A 403 -7.11 13.71 -13.58
C GLU A 403 -5.95 13.23 -14.44
N VAL A 404 -4.94 14.09 -14.60
CA VAL A 404 -3.65 13.71 -15.19
C VAL A 404 -2.72 13.33 -14.05
N ARG A 405 -2.31 12.05 -14.01
CA ARG A 405 -1.51 11.50 -12.91
C ARG A 405 -0.13 11.12 -13.41
N LYS A 406 0.83 11.16 -12.48
CA LYS A 406 2.19 10.66 -12.67
C LYS A 406 2.55 9.69 -11.56
N TRP A 407 3.06 8.56 -12.00
CA TRP A 407 3.39 7.40 -11.20
C TRP A 407 4.89 7.17 -11.26
N GLN A 408 5.52 6.97 -10.10
CA GLN A 408 6.95 6.76 -9.98
C GLN A 408 7.24 5.89 -8.74
N HIS A 409 8.50 5.55 -8.51
CA HIS A 409 8.92 4.84 -7.29
C HIS A 409 8.31 5.47 -6.02
N GLY A 410 7.66 4.65 -5.20
CA GLY A 410 6.96 5.05 -3.98
C GLY A 410 5.50 5.46 -4.18
N SER A 411 4.99 5.51 -5.41
CA SER A 411 3.60 5.87 -5.66
C SER A 411 2.63 4.70 -5.42
N TYR A 412 1.44 4.99 -4.88
CA TYR A 412 0.38 4.01 -4.58
C TYR A 412 -0.99 4.67 -4.35
N THR A 413 -2.05 3.86 -4.32
CA THR A 413 -3.30 4.16 -3.60
C THR A 413 -3.68 2.98 -2.71
N LEU A 414 -4.50 3.24 -1.69
CA LEU A 414 -4.99 2.26 -0.72
C LEU A 414 -6.51 2.26 -0.72
N VAL A 415 -7.09 1.12 -0.36
CA VAL A 415 -8.51 0.99 -0.10
C VAL A 415 -8.81 1.61 1.27
N HIS A 416 -9.88 2.41 1.35
CA HIS A 416 -10.29 3.04 2.61
C HIS A 416 -11.80 3.28 2.68
N ASP A 417 -12.37 3.15 3.88
CA ASP A 417 -13.82 3.20 4.11
C ASP A 417 -14.46 4.57 3.80
N THR A 418 -13.65 5.63 3.76
CA THR A 418 -14.11 7.00 3.50
C THR A 418 -14.13 7.36 2.01
N ASP A 419 -13.88 6.42 1.11
CA ASP A 419 -13.89 6.69 -0.33
C ASP A 419 -15.34 6.91 -0.81
N ALA A 420 -15.65 8.15 -1.17
CA ALA A 420 -16.96 8.54 -1.65
C ALA A 420 -17.29 7.96 -3.03
N GLU A 421 -16.29 7.61 -3.84
CA GLU A 421 -16.50 7.06 -5.20
C GLU A 421 -17.05 5.63 -5.18
N THR A 422 -16.84 4.89 -4.09
CA THR A 422 -17.36 3.52 -3.90
C THR A 422 -18.87 3.46 -3.66
N LYS A 423 -19.52 4.62 -3.48
CA LYS A 423 -20.97 4.72 -3.22
C LYS A 423 -21.83 4.72 -4.47
N HIS A 424 -21.21 4.73 -5.65
CA HIS A 424 -21.88 4.83 -6.93
C HIS A 424 -21.27 3.82 -7.90
N CYS A 425 -22.10 3.26 -8.77
CA CYS A 425 -21.59 2.57 -9.95
C CYS A 425 -20.88 3.58 -10.86
N ALA A 426 -19.80 3.16 -11.49
CA ALA A 426 -18.99 4.02 -12.33
C ALA A 426 -18.23 3.24 -13.40
N LEU A 427 -17.94 3.89 -14.51
CA LEU A 427 -17.01 3.41 -15.52
C LEU A 427 -15.66 4.11 -15.35
N ASP A 428 -14.64 3.37 -14.96
CA ASP A 428 -13.27 3.84 -14.97
C ASP A 428 -12.70 3.74 -16.38
N ALA A 429 -12.08 4.82 -16.85
CA ALA A 429 -11.34 4.85 -18.11
C ALA A 429 -9.93 5.39 -17.87
N VAL A 430 -8.90 4.57 -18.10
CA VAL A 430 -7.50 4.95 -17.86
C VAL A 430 -6.70 4.84 -19.16
N LEU A 431 -6.18 5.96 -19.62
CA LEU A 431 -5.29 6.04 -20.77
C LEU A 431 -3.83 6.11 -20.30
N TYR A 432 -3.04 5.09 -20.60
CA TYR A 432 -1.63 5.01 -20.16
C TYR A 432 -0.65 5.66 -21.16
N ILE A 433 0.32 6.38 -20.62
CA ILE A 433 1.24 7.23 -21.37
C ILE A 433 2.67 7.03 -20.86
N GLY A 434 3.57 6.67 -21.77
CA GLY A 434 5.02 6.62 -21.49
C GLY A 434 5.45 5.50 -20.52
N CYS A 435 4.68 4.42 -20.40
CA CYS A 435 5.05 3.26 -19.57
C CYS A 435 6.02 2.26 -20.24
N GLY A 436 6.13 2.27 -21.57
CA GLY A 436 6.90 1.28 -22.35
C GLY A 436 6.51 -0.16 -22.01
N ASP A 437 7.48 -1.08 -21.99
CA ASP A 437 7.26 -2.50 -21.64
C ASP A 437 7.17 -2.68 -20.12
N TRP A 438 6.15 -2.09 -19.48
CA TRP A 438 5.99 -2.12 -18.03
C TRP A 438 5.81 -3.56 -17.51
N GLN A 439 6.49 -3.87 -16.42
CA GLN A 439 6.46 -5.21 -15.80
C GLN A 439 5.65 -5.15 -14.50
N THR A 440 4.78 -6.13 -14.28
CA THR A 440 3.90 -6.18 -13.11
C THR A 440 4.68 -6.26 -11.80
N GLU A 441 5.90 -6.82 -11.83
CA GLU A 441 6.80 -6.90 -10.68
C GLU A 441 7.27 -5.52 -10.19
N ASN A 442 7.18 -4.47 -11.01
CA ASN A 442 7.50 -3.11 -10.62
C ASN A 442 6.38 -2.47 -9.76
N GLY A 443 5.21 -3.10 -9.66
CA GLY A 443 4.00 -2.47 -9.13
C GLY A 443 3.32 -1.56 -10.15
N GLY A 444 2.51 -0.61 -9.70
CA GLY A 444 1.82 0.36 -10.58
C GLY A 444 0.64 -0.21 -11.36
N ILE A 445 0.34 -1.50 -11.19
CA ILE A 445 -0.88 -2.12 -11.71
C ILE A 445 -2.10 -1.62 -10.93
N THR A 446 -3.23 -1.45 -11.61
CA THR A 446 -4.51 -1.17 -10.96
C THR A 446 -5.22 -2.49 -10.70
N SER A 447 -5.41 -2.85 -9.44
CA SER A 447 -6.11 -4.05 -9.02
C SER A 447 -7.53 -3.69 -8.58
N TYR A 448 -8.50 -4.52 -8.95
CA TYR A 448 -9.90 -4.42 -8.52
C TYR A 448 -10.24 -5.64 -7.68
N ILE A 449 -10.91 -5.41 -6.56
CA ILE A 449 -11.22 -6.44 -5.56
C ILE A 449 -12.67 -6.35 -5.12
N ALA A 450 -13.24 -7.48 -4.70
CA ALA A 450 -14.56 -7.50 -4.08
C ALA A 450 -14.48 -6.95 -2.64
N LYS A 451 -15.47 -6.15 -2.25
CA LYS A 451 -15.53 -5.50 -0.95
C LYS A 451 -15.68 -6.54 0.17
N GLY A 452 -14.77 -6.49 1.13
CA GLY A 452 -14.75 -7.41 2.26
C GLY A 452 -14.21 -8.80 1.96
N GLU A 453 -13.65 -9.01 0.76
CA GLU A 453 -13.03 -10.26 0.33
C GLU A 453 -11.55 -10.04 -0.02
N ASP A 454 -10.75 -11.10 0.07
CA ASP A 454 -9.33 -11.10 -0.32
C ASP A 454 -9.14 -11.47 -1.82
N GLU A 455 -10.23 -11.58 -2.58
CA GLU A 455 -10.21 -12.03 -3.98
C GLU A 455 -9.98 -10.86 -4.95
N GLU A 456 -8.90 -10.94 -5.72
CA GLU A 456 -8.64 -10.06 -6.85
C GLU A 456 -9.52 -10.46 -8.02
N LEU A 457 -10.40 -9.53 -8.44
CA LEU A 457 -11.31 -9.72 -9.57
C LEU A 457 -10.57 -9.58 -10.89
N LEU A 458 -9.77 -8.51 -11.01
CA LEU A 458 -8.93 -8.26 -12.19
C LEU A 458 -7.78 -7.30 -11.87
N SER A 459 -6.78 -7.31 -12.75
CA SER A 459 -5.62 -6.41 -12.70
C SER A 459 -5.38 -5.79 -14.08
N VAL A 460 -5.22 -4.47 -14.13
CA VAL A 460 -4.88 -3.70 -15.33
C VAL A 460 -3.41 -3.29 -15.27
N CYS A 461 -2.64 -3.69 -16.28
CA CYS A 461 -1.23 -3.34 -16.41
C CYS A 461 -1.07 -2.06 -17.26
N PRO A 462 -0.16 -1.14 -16.91
CA PRO A 462 0.12 0.03 -17.74
C PRO A 462 0.66 -0.35 -19.14
N THR A 463 -0.16 -0.17 -20.18
CA THR A 463 0.20 -0.47 -21.58
C THR A 463 0.19 0.81 -22.43
N PRO A 464 1.28 1.14 -23.17
CA PRO A 464 1.35 2.39 -23.93
C PRO A 464 0.18 2.56 -24.91
N ASN A 465 -0.36 3.78 -24.98
CA ASN A 465 -1.48 4.14 -25.86
C ASN A 465 -2.66 3.18 -25.78
N SER A 466 -2.93 2.63 -24.60
CA SER A 466 -4.05 1.73 -24.36
C SER A 466 -5.04 2.39 -23.41
N LEU A 467 -6.33 2.31 -23.76
CA LEU A 467 -7.42 2.74 -22.90
C LEU A 467 -8.02 1.51 -22.22
N ALA A 468 -7.82 1.40 -20.91
CA ALA A 468 -8.50 0.40 -20.10
C ALA A 468 -9.84 0.94 -19.64
N LEU A 469 -10.91 0.17 -19.87
CA LEU A 469 -12.26 0.46 -19.39
C LEU A 469 -12.64 -0.63 -18.38
N VAL A 470 -13.11 -0.22 -17.20
CA VAL A 470 -13.59 -1.15 -16.16
C VAL A 470 -14.85 -0.58 -15.52
N TYR A 471 -15.94 -1.35 -15.57
CA TYR A 471 -17.15 -1.00 -14.83
C TYR A 471 -17.04 -1.50 -13.39
N ARG A 472 -17.36 -0.63 -12.44
CA ARG A 472 -17.42 -0.95 -11.02
C ARG A 472 -18.83 -0.74 -10.49
N ASP A 473 -19.30 -1.68 -9.71
CA ASP A 473 -20.47 -1.52 -8.85
C ASP A 473 -20.07 -1.00 -7.45
N THR A 474 -21.03 -0.91 -6.53
CA THR A 474 -20.80 -0.43 -5.15
C THR A 474 -20.08 -1.42 -4.23
N GLU A 475 -19.91 -2.67 -4.70
CA GLU A 475 -19.20 -3.73 -3.98
C GLU A 475 -17.81 -3.99 -4.58
N THR A 476 -17.40 -3.20 -5.58
CA THR A 476 -16.08 -3.28 -6.21
C THR A 476 -15.18 -2.12 -5.76
N LEU A 477 -14.03 -2.47 -5.21
CA LEU A 477 -13.00 -1.53 -4.78
C LEU A 477 -11.81 -1.60 -5.75
N LYS A 478 -10.98 -0.56 -5.79
CA LYS A 478 -9.77 -0.54 -6.60
C LYS A 478 -8.60 0.12 -5.89
N PHE A 479 -7.39 -0.25 -6.28
CA PHE A 479 -6.19 0.44 -5.85
C PHE A 479 -5.06 0.31 -6.88
N VAL A 480 -4.10 1.23 -6.86
CA VAL A 480 -2.87 1.16 -7.63
C VAL A 480 -1.75 0.66 -6.73
N LYS A 481 -1.19 -0.50 -7.09
CA LYS A 481 -0.16 -1.18 -6.31
C LYS A 481 1.09 -0.31 -6.16
N HIS A 482 1.69 -0.30 -4.96
CA HIS A 482 2.95 0.39 -4.70
C HIS A 482 4.03 0.10 -5.75
N ILE A 483 4.51 1.17 -6.42
CA ILE A 483 5.62 1.08 -7.37
C ILE A 483 6.92 0.99 -6.59
N ASN A 484 7.60 -0.15 -6.72
CA ASN A 484 8.80 -0.47 -5.95
C ASN A 484 10.10 -0.08 -6.66
N ALA A 485 11.22 -0.23 -5.97
CA ALA A 485 12.54 0.23 -6.37
C ALA A 485 13.07 -0.41 -7.66
N ARG A 486 12.53 -1.56 -8.10
CA ARG A 486 12.90 -2.20 -9.38
C ARG A 486 12.74 -1.26 -10.56
N VAL A 487 11.77 -0.33 -10.49
CA VAL A 487 11.55 0.65 -11.55
C VAL A 487 12.77 1.53 -11.80
N ASN A 488 13.64 1.73 -10.80
CA ASN A 488 14.83 2.56 -10.92
C ASN A 488 15.90 1.95 -11.85
N ASP A 489 15.85 0.63 -12.04
CA ASP A 489 16.74 -0.13 -12.94
C ASP A 489 16.18 -0.25 -14.36
N THR A 490 14.97 0.25 -14.59
CA THR A 490 14.33 0.24 -15.91
C THR A 490 14.56 1.55 -16.69
N PRO A 491 14.45 1.54 -18.02
CA PRO A 491 14.50 2.77 -18.82
C PRO A 491 13.40 3.78 -18.44
N ASN A 492 12.22 3.27 -18.05
CA ASN A 492 11.05 4.06 -17.68
C ASN A 492 10.88 4.05 -16.15
N LYS A 493 11.39 5.07 -15.47
CA LYS A 493 11.36 5.18 -14.00
C LYS A 493 9.96 5.46 -13.40
N GLY A 494 8.93 5.33 -14.22
CA GLY A 494 7.57 5.77 -13.96
C GLY A 494 6.80 5.92 -15.25
N PHE A 495 5.53 6.29 -15.14
CA PHE A 495 4.65 6.56 -16.26
C PHE A 495 3.65 7.67 -15.90
N MET A 496 2.88 8.12 -16.89
CA MET A 496 1.75 9.00 -16.67
C MET A 496 0.49 8.32 -17.17
N ASP A 497 -0.66 8.75 -16.66
CA ASP A 497 -1.94 8.39 -17.23
C ASP A 497 -2.91 9.56 -17.18
N ILE A 498 -3.98 9.43 -17.96
CA ILE A 498 -5.18 10.23 -17.80
C ILE A 498 -6.26 9.28 -17.27
N SER A 499 -6.68 9.52 -16.04
CA SER A 499 -7.70 8.74 -15.36
C SER A 499 -9.01 9.51 -15.37
N CYS A 500 -10.02 8.97 -16.03
CA CYS A 500 -11.37 9.50 -16.03
C CYS A 500 -12.34 8.51 -15.38
N VAL A 501 -13.34 9.04 -14.68
CA VAL A 501 -14.44 8.26 -14.10
C VAL A 501 -15.74 8.83 -14.61
N TYR A 502 -16.57 7.98 -15.24
CA TYR A 502 -17.86 8.35 -15.81
C TYR A 502 -18.99 7.76 -14.98
N TYR A 503 -20.07 8.53 -14.87
CA TYR A 503 -21.31 8.15 -14.19
C TYR A 503 -22.47 8.35 -15.17
N GLU A 504 -23.42 7.42 -15.15
CA GLU A 504 -24.71 7.50 -15.87
C GLU A 504 -25.60 8.64 -15.36
#